data_AF-A0A166FW18-F1
#
_entry.id   AF-A0A166FW18-F1
#
_cell.length_a   1.000
_cell.length_b   1.000
_cell.length_c   1.000
_cell.angle_alpha   90.00
_cell.angle_beta   90.00
_cell.angle_gamma   90.00
#
_symmetry.space_group_name_H-M   'P 1'
#
loop_
_entity.id
_entity.type
_entity.pdbx_description
1 polymer ?
#
loop_
_entity_poly.entity_id
_entity_poly.type
_entity_poly.pdbx_seq_one_letter_code
_entity_poly.pdbx_strand_id
1 'polypeptide(L)'
;MSHQILLRPFLLGAEVVTGDLGNKDSIRKALTDREAIFVVTHFGDPSIYSRDTRSEIVQAKLLIDTAKEVGVKFFLSKGNYSDVPTLNGKAEAEEYL
;
A
#
# COMPACT_ATOMS: atom_id res chain seq x y z
N MET A 1 -20.67 -15.00 10.84
CA MET A 1 -19.57 -15.69 11.53
C MET A 1 -18.28 -14.96 11.22
N SER A 2 -17.85 -14.11 12.14
CA SER A 2 -16.68 -13.26 12.00
C SER A 2 -15.44 -14.09 12.32
N HIS A 3 -14.62 -14.41 11.31
CA HIS A 3 -13.31 -15.01 11.54
C HIS A 3 -12.39 -13.91 12.07
N GLN A 4 -12.35 -13.73 13.39
CA GLN A 4 -11.29 -12.94 14.02
C GLN A 4 -9.98 -13.71 13.82
N ILE A 5 -9.17 -13.24 12.87
CA ILE A 5 -7.75 -13.60 12.83
C ILE A 5 -7.14 -13.00 14.10
N LEU A 6 -6.89 -13.86 15.08
CA LEU A 6 -6.13 -13.50 16.27
C LEU A 6 -4.67 -13.28 15.85
N LEU A 7 -4.38 -12.08 15.34
CA LEU A 7 -3.01 -11.68 15.06
C LEU A 7 -2.25 -11.75 16.40
N ARG A 8 -1.25 -12.63 16.49
CA ARG A 8 -0.25 -12.64 17.57
C ARG A 8 1.05 -11.99 17.09
N PRO A 9 1.05 -10.72 16.67
CA PRO A 9 2.21 -10.10 16.03
C PRO A 9 3.42 -10.01 16.97
N PHE A 10 3.17 -9.96 18.29
CA PHE A 10 4.20 -9.93 19.30
C PHE A 10 5.09 -11.19 19.36
N LEU A 11 4.66 -12.33 18.81
CA LEU A 11 5.50 -13.54 18.84
C LEU A 11 6.68 -13.50 17.84
N LEU A 12 6.61 -12.64 16.82
CA LEU A 12 7.63 -12.54 15.78
C LEU A 12 8.38 -11.19 15.80
N GLY A 13 8.11 -10.33 16.79
CA GLY A 13 8.80 -9.04 16.96
C GLY A 13 8.34 -7.93 16.00
N ALA A 14 7.24 -8.13 15.27
CA ALA A 14 6.68 -7.10 14.39
C ALA A 14 5.67 -6.21 15.13
N GLU A 15 5.80 -4.89 14.97
CA GLU A 15 4.75 -3.94 15.33
C GLU A 15 3.65 -4.01 14.26
N VAL A 16 2.39 -4.25 14.67
CA VAL A 16 1.24 -4.21 13.77
C VAL A 16 0.40 -2.99 14.09
N VAL A 17 0.21 -2.15 13.07
CA VAL A 17 -0.62 -0.96 13.13
C VAL A 17 -1.85 -1.15 12.25
N THR A 18 -2.99 -0.61 12.68
CA THR A 18 -4.18 -0.54 11.82
C THR A 18 -3.94 0.48 10.72
N GLY A 19 -4.24 0.13 9.47
CA GLY A 19 -4.00 0.96 8.30
C GLY A 19 -5.09 0.82 7.22
N ASP A 20 -5.35 1.90 6.49
CA ASP A 20 -6.22 1.93 5.31
C ASP A 20 -5.51 2.71 4.18
N LEU A 21 -5.29 2.05 3.03
CA LEU A 21 -4.61 2.64 1.87
C LEU A 21 -5.45 3.68 1.11
N GLY A 22 -6.75 3.77 1.41
CA GLY A 22 -7.62 4.84 0.93
C GLY A 22 -7.61 6.09 1.83
N ASN A 23 -6.93 6.05 2.98
CA ASN A 23 -6.96 7.13 3.97
C ASN A 23 -5.55 7.71 4.20
N LYS A 24 -5.34 8.96 3.78
CA LYS A 24 -4.04 9.64 3.88
C LYS A 24 -3.50 9.74 5.30
N ASP A 25 -4.35 10.04 6.29
CA ASP A 25 -3.91 10.18 7.68
C ASP A 25 -3.53 8.83 8.28
N SER A 26 -4.24 7.78 7.87
CA SER A 26 -3.89 6.40 8.23
C SER A 26 -2.53 6.00 7.66
N ILE A 27 -2.25 6.33 6.40
CA ILE A 27 -0.95 6.09 5.76
C ILE A 27 0.13 6.90 6.49
N ARG A 28 -0.09 8.21 6.68
CA ARG A 28 0.87 9.09 7.35
C ARG A 28 1.28 8.52 8.70
N LYS A 29 0.31 8.15 9.54
CA LYS A 29 0.57 7.56 10.85
C LYS A 29 1.39 6.26 10.78
N ALA A 30 1.16 5.43 9.76
CA ALA A 30 1.92 4.20 9.57
C ALA A 30 3.37 4.46 9.09
N LEU A 31 3.58 5.54 8.32
CA LEU A 31 4.87 5.85 7.69
C LEU A 31 5.75 6.82 8.49
N THR A 32 5.19 7.59 9.43
CA THR A 32 5.96 8.50 10.28
C THR A 32 7.11 7.76 10.99
N ASP A 33 8.29 8.37 10.96
CA ASP A 33 9.54 7.86 11.54
C ASP A 33 10.05 6.54 10.93
N ARG A 34 9.57 6.16 9.73
CA ARG A 34 10.07 4.97 9.01
C ARG A 34 11.12 5.37 7.96
N GLU A 35 12.26 4.69 7.99
CA GLU A 35 13.34 4.93 7.04
C GLU A 35 13.06 4.36 5.65
N ALA A 36 12.44 3.18 5.60
CA ALA A 36 12.17 2.44 4.37
C ALA A 36 10.79 1.81 4.43
N ILE A 37 10.18 1.63 3.26
CA ILE A 37 8.89 0.95 3.14
C ILE A 37 8.91 -0.05 2.00
N PHE A 38 8.23 -1.18 2.20
CA PHE A 38 7.93 -2.16 1.17
C PHE A 38 6.43 -2.15 0.88
N VAL A 39 6.06 -1.84 -0.35
CA VAL A 39 4.68 -1.53 -0.73
C VAL A 39 4.15 -2.54 -1.72
N VAL A 40 2.96 -3.06 -1.41
CA VAL A 40 2.17 -3.92 -2.28
C VAL A 40 0.72 -3.44 -2.24
N THR A 41 0.19 -3.07 -3.40
CA THR A 41 -1.24 -2.81 -3.61
C THR A 41 -1.92 -4.07 -4.18
N HIS A 42 -3.25 -4.17 -4.09
CA HIS A 42 -3.97 -5.34 -4.57
C HIS A 42 -5.15 -4.97 -5.48
N PHE A 43 -4.95 -5.11 -6.80
CA PHE A 43 -5.97 -4.88 -7.82
C PHE A 43 -7.30 -5.59 -7.54
N GLY A 44 -7.26 -6.82 -7.00
CA GLY A 44 -8.43 -7.63 -6.73
C GLY A 44 -9.13 -7.36 -5.39
N ASP A 45 -8.70 -6.34 -4.63
CA ASP A 45 -9.29 -6.04 -3.33
C ASP A 45 -10.75 -5.60 -3.50
N PRO A 46 -11.74 -6.32 -2.93
CA PRO A 46 -13.16 -6.01 -3.09
C PRO A 46 -13.54 -4.59 -2.64
N SER A 47 -12.78 -4.00 -1.71
CA SER A 47 -13.01 -2.65 -1.20
C SER A 47 -12.77 -1.55 -2.24
N ILE A 48 -11.98 -1.86 -3.28
CA ILE A 48 -11.65 -0.95 -4.37
C ILE A 48 -12.09 -1.44 -5.76
N TYR A 49 -12.18 -2.76 -5.97
CA TYR A 49 -12.52 -3.38 -7.25
C TYR A 49 -13.93 -3.02 -7.74
N SER A 50 -14.88 -2.83 -6.82
CA SER A 50 -16.27 -2.50 -7.13
C SER A 50 -16.51 -1.03 -7.51
N ARG A 51 -15.50 -0.16 -7.37
CA ARG A 51 -15.65 1.29 -7.50
C ARG A 51 -15.03 1.86 -8.78
N ASP A 52 -13.82 1.44 -9.13
CA ASP A 52 -13.10 1.88 -10.34
C ASP A 52 -11.84 1.02 -10.51
N THR A 53 -11.54 0.56 -11.72
CA THR A 53 -10.29 -0.15 -12.05
C THR A 53 -9.03 0.69 -11.82
N ARG A 54 -9.17 2.02 -11.69
CA ARG A 54 -8.07 2.94 -11.34
C ARG A 54 -7.84 3.11 -9.84
N SER A 55 -8.68 2.53 -8.98
CA SER A 55 -8.59 2.71 -7.53
C SER A 55 -7.26 2.22 -6.95
N GLU A 56 -6.67 1.17 -7.52
CA GLU A 56 -5.34 0.68 -7.11
C GLU A 56 -4.25 1.72 -7.39
N ILE A 57 -4.32 2.42 -8.52
CA ILE A 57 -3.39 3.49 -8.90
C ILE A 57 -3.52 4.66 -7.93
N VAL A 58 -4.75 5.03 -7.55
CA VAL A 58 -5.00 6.11 -6.59
C VAL A 58 -4.38 5.78 -5.23
N GLN A 59 -4.55 4.56 -4.73
CA GLN A 59 -3.89 4.12 -3.49
C GLN A 59 -2.37 4.19 -3.58
N ALA A 60 -1.80 3.75 -4.71
CA ALA A 60 -0.36 3.77 -4.91
C ALA A 60 0.20 5.20 -4.94
N LYS A 61 -0.43 6.12 -5.68
CA LYS A 61 -0.04 7.54 -5.72
C LYS A 61 -0.16 8.20 -4.34
N LEU A 62 -1.23 7.91 -3.60
CA LEU A 62 -1.41 8.41 -2.24
C LEU A 62 -0.31 7.93 -1.29
N LEU A 63 0.11 6.67 -1.40
CA LEU A 63 1.24 6.12 -0.67
C LEU A 63 2.56 6.82 -1.02
N ILE A 64 2.82 7.02 -2.31
CA ILE A 64 4.04 7.69 -2.80
C ILE A 64 4.12 9.13 -2.28
N ASP A 65 3.04 9.90 -2.43
CA ASP A 65 2.97 11.28 -1.96
C ASP A 65 3.16 11.36 -0.45
N THR A 66 2.49 10.48 0.30
CA THR A 66 2.60 10.49 1.77
C THR A 66 3.99 10.05 2.24
N ALA A 67 4.62 9.10 1.56
CA ALA A 67 5.99 8.68 1.84
C ALA A 67 6.99 9.83 1.62
N LYS A 68 6.82 10.60 0.52
CA LYS A 68 7.59 11.82 0.25
C LYS A 68 7.36 12.88 1.35
N GLU A 69 6.10 13.11 1.74
CA GLU A 69 5.73 14.08 2.79
C GLU A 69 6.38 13.80 4.15
N VAL A 70 6.43 12.53 4.56
CA VAL A 70 6.97 12.15 5.88
C VAL A 70 8.48 11.87 5.87
N GLY A 71 9.13 11.97 4.71
CA GLY A 71 10.58 11.82 4.59
C GLY A 71 11.09 10.37 4.59
N VAL A 72 10.32 9.41 4.08
CA VAL A 72 10.80 8.05 3.83
C VAL A 72 11.98 8.11 2.85
N LYS A 73 13.08 7.41 3.16
CA LYS A 73 14.30 7.43 2.34
C LYS A 73 14.31 6.37 1.24
N PHE A 74 13.70 5.22 1.50
CA PHE A 74 13.68 4.10 0.55
C PHE A 74 12.25 3.62 0.33
N PHE A 75 11.79 3.67 -0.93
CA PHE A 75 10.50 3.15 -1.34
C PHE A 75 10.73 1.93 -2.23
N LEU A 76 10.38 0.75 -1.74
CA LEU A 76 10.50 -0.51 -2.46
C LEU A 76 9.10 -0.96 -2.89
N SER A 77 8.82 -0.95 -4.19
CA SER A 77 7.60 -1.55 -4.73
C SER A 77 7.89 -2.91 -5.34
N LYS A 78 6.85 -3.76 -5.39
CA LYS A 78 6.92 -4.97 -6.21
C LYS A 78 6.81 -4.59 -7.69
N GLY A 79 7.96 -4.71 -8.37
CA GLY A 79 8.16 -4.56 -9.81
C GLY A 79 7.14 -5.25 -10.69
N ASN A 80 6.96 -4.69 -11.88
CA ASN A 80 5.87 -5.04 -12.78
C ASN A 80 6.29 -5.75 -14.07
N TYR A 81 5.39 -6.59 -14.62
CA TYR A 81 5.48 -7.14 -15.98
C TYR A 81 4.34 -6.50 -16.80
N SER A 82 4.69 -5.66 -17.78
CA SER A 82 3.77 -4.81 -18.55
C SER A 82 2.70 -5.54 -19.38
N ASP A 83 2.81 -6.86 -19.50
CA ASP A 83 1.97 -7.64 -20.41
C ASP A 83 0.77 -8.31 -19.72
N VAL A 84 0.57 -8.05 -18.42
CA VAL A 84 -0.55 -8.61 -17.64
C VAL A 84 -1.48 -7.48 -17.19
N PRO A 85 -2.77 -7.44 -17.61
CA PRO A 85 -3.67 -6.33 -17.30
C PRO A 85 -3.80 -5.97 -15.81
N THR A 86 -3.79 -6.97 -14.92
CA THR A 86 -3.87 -6.77 -13.46
C THR A 86 -2.60 -6.17 -12.85
N LEU A 87 -1.54 -6.07 -13.65
CA LEU A 87 -0.27 -5.50 -13.26
C LEU A 87 -0.16 -4.05 -13.72
N ASN A 88 -0.82 -3.63 -14.80
CA ASN A 88 -0.68 -2.29 -15.39
C ASN A 88 -0.76 -1.12 -14.38
N GLY A 89 -1.63 -1.19 -13.38
CA GLY A 89 -1.73 -0.16 -12.34
C GLY A 89 -0.46 0.01 -11.51
N LYS A 90 0.33 -1.06 -11.33
CA LYS A 90 1.63 -1.02 -10.64
C LYS A 90 2.72 -0.40 -11.50
N ALA A 91 2.73 -0.66 -12.81
CA ALA A 91 3.65 0.01 -13.74
C ALA A 91 3.39 1.51 -13.75
N GLU A 92 2.13 1.93 -13.82
CA GLU A 92 1.79 3.37 -13.76
C GLU A 92 2.23 4.00 -12.43
N ALA A 93 2.10 3.28 -11.31
CA ALA A 93 2.57 3.76 -10.02
C ALA A 93 4.10 3.86 -9.94
N GLU A 94 4.83 2.93 -10.58
CA GLU A 94 6.29 2.95 -10.66
C GLU A 94 6.81 4.10 -11.52
N GLU A 95 6.12 4.45 -12.61
CA GLU A 95 6.43 5.64 -13.40
C GLU A 95 6.20 6.95 -12.62
N TYR A 96 5.39 6.92 -11.57
CA TYR A 96 5.07 8.09 -10.73
C TYR A 96 6.04 8.33 -9.57
N LEU A 97 6.82 7.31 -9.20
CA LEU A 97 7.73 7.31 -8.05
C LEU A 97 8.88 8.31 -8.22
#